data_AF-A0A1V5ZJM4-F1
#
_entry.id   AF-A0A1V5ZJM4-F1
#
_cell.length_a   1.000
_cell.length_b   1.000
_cell.length_c   1.000
_cell.angle_alpha   90.00
_cell.angle_beta   90.00
_cell.angle_gamma   90.00
#
_symmetry.space_group_name_H-M   'P 1'
#
loop_
_entity.id
_entity.type
_entity.pdbx_description
1 polymer ?
#
loop_
_entity_poly.entity_id
_entity_poly.type
_entity_poly.pdbx_seq_one_letter_code
_entity_poly.pdbx_strand_id
1 'polypeptide(L)'
;MPPPIFTPPRMYVLKDVWERPQAARCAERLAASWPGVEVRTFTCDTLPDIVVEEGWDHGAKMGTMVHVPPPIPVLGLFRFDRDAIAADVKRMRDAYKGNGSFPFGLAAGDGAFVFFCSSTRNFPVKTLNDVKPCPEHVCRPQWRLHQGRGCPHQCAYCSLGGFLITHVNTEDYIERLADLLAQNPWQKTWLYDDVMDVLTLEPELDTLAPLMRFFERTHDRYLILHTKSDRVHGLIEASAPRNTIIAWSLSGPTQSGRLEPVAGTTESRIEAARQCQQAGMTVRYKFKPIVPIKTWREEAEYTVDLALSRTKPDNLSMTTLMWMDSAELTRCIPEDLLDAESLQAARDAHEEMKDSRVGPYPHAVREQIYRHYLRAIRDRDADVPVTISTESLDMWKHMGRDLGFTPATYVCGCGAGATPNLFKLDTNPWQDAKAARTWKGEPAMPEEG
;
A
#
# COMPACT_ATOMS: atom_id res chain seq x y z
N MET A 1 26.18 -7.15 -2.62
CA MET A 1 24.78 -6.68 -2.54
C MET A 1 24.31 -6.34 -3.94
N PRO A 2 23.06 -6.69 -4.31
CA PRO A 2 22.48 -6.24 -5.57
C PRO A 2 22.42 -4.70 -5.61
N PRO A 3 22.59 -4.05 -6.79
CA PRO A 3 22.56 -2.59 -6.90
C PRO A 3 21.19 -2.04 -6.48
N PRO A 4 21.07 -0.80 -5.97
CA PRO A 4 19.78 -0.25 -5.52
C PRO A 4 18.76 -0.25 -6.65
N ILE A 5 17.46 -0.32 -6.32
CA ILE A 5 16.38 -0.38 -7.32
C ILE A 5 16.25 0.94 -8.13
N PHE A 6 16.75 2.04 -7.59
CA PHE A 6 16.87 3.34 -8.26
C PHE A 6 18.07 4.11 -7.70
N THR A 7 18.53 5.12 -8.43
CA THR A 7 19.55 6.08 -7.96
C THR A 7 18.95 7.49 -8.00
N PRO A 8 18.68 8.13 -6.85
CA PRO A 8 18.21 9.49 -6.82
C PRO A 8 19.36 10.49 -7.07
N PRO A 9 19.07 11.69 -7.61
CA PRO A 9 20.09 12.72 -7.79
C PRO A 9 20.59 13.29 -6.46
N ARG A 10 19.73 13.30 -5.44
CA ARG A 10 20.01 13.79 -4.10
C ARG A 10 19.15 13.11 -3.06
N MET A 11 19.48 13.33 -1.80
CA MET A 11 18.73 12.89 -0.63
C MET A 11 18.69 14.03 0.38
N TYR A 12 17.52 14.30 0.93
CA TYR A 12 17.33 15.29 1.99
C TYR A 12 17.24 14.60 3.35
N VAL A 13 18.03 15.06 4.32
CA VAL A 13 18.07 14.49 5.67
C VAL A 13 17.74 15.58 6.69
N LEU A 14 16.74 15.34 7.54
CA LEU A 14 16.36 16.26 8.60
C LEU A 14 17.54 16.42 9.57
N LYS A 15 17.86 17.65 9.97
CA LYS A 15 18.98 17.93 10.88
C LYS A 15 19.02 17.00 12.10
N ASP A 16 17.88 16.79 12.75
CA ASP A 16 17.74 15.98 13.97
C ASP A 16 18.09 14.49 13.76
N VAL A 17 18.05 13.99 12.52
CA VAL A 17 18.50 12.62 12.19
C VAL A 17 19.99 12.46 12.51
N TRP A 18 20.81 13.47 12.21
CA TRP A 18 22.25 13.44 12.48
C TRP A 18 22.58 13.47 13.98
N GLU A 19 21.67 13.99 14.80
CA GLU A 19 21.84 14.07 16.26
C GLU A 19 21.56 12.72 16.94
N ARG A 20 21.01 11.74 16.21
CA ARG A 20 20.67 10.40 16.71
C ARG A 20 21.56 9.33 16.08
N PRO A 21 22.46 8.68 16.83
CA PRO A 21 23.47 7.79 16.24
C PRO A 21 22.91 6.63 15.38
N GLN A 22 21.78 6.03 15.75
CA GLN A 22 21.15 4.95 14.97
C GLN A 22 20.55 5.49 13.66
N ALA A 23 19.83 6.61 13.74
CA ALA A 23 19.22 7.26 12.59
C ALA A 23 20.27 7.80 11.59
N ALA A 24 21.33 8.43 12.11
CA ALA A 24 22.47 8.90 11.31
C ALA A 24 23.12 7.75 10.53
N ARG A 25 23.37 6.61 11.18
CA ARG A 25 23.91 5.41 10.49
C ARG A 25 22.99 4.89 9.39
N CYS A 26 21.68 4.95 9.58
CA CYS A 26 20.73 4.58 8.53
C CYS A 26 20.84 5.52 7.32
N ALA A 27 20.88 6.84 7.55
CA ALA A 27 21.07 7.82 6.49
C ALA A 27 22.41 7.62 5.75
N GLU A 28 23.49 7.33 6.48
CA GLU A 28 24.82 7.04 5.90
C GLU A 28 24.80 5.77 5.03
N ARG A 29 24.16 4.69 5.47
CA ARG A 29 24.02 3.46 4.67
C ARG A 29 23.25 3.71 3.38
N LEU A 30 22.13 4.42 3.45
CA LEU A 30 21.34 4.79 2.28
C LEU A 30 22.18 5.64 1.31
N ALA A 31 22.86 6.68 1.80
CA ALA A 31 23.74 7.50 0.97
C ALA A 31 24.86 6.67 0.30
N ALA A 32 25.49 5.76 1.05
CA ALA A 32 26.56 4.89 0.54
C ALA A 32 26.07 3.92 -0.55
N SER A 33 24.78 3.55 -0.52
CA SER A 33 24.17 2.65 -1.51
C SER A 33 23.88 3.31 -2.85
N TRP A 34 23.81 4.65 -2.90
CA TRP A 34 23.51 5.44 -4.10
C TRP A 34 24.75 6.17 -4.62
N PRO A 35 25.42 5.65 -5.67
CA PRO A 35 26.62 6.28 -6.21
C PRO A 35 26.33 7.71 -6.68
N GLY A 36 27.10 8.67 -6.17
CA GLY A 36 27.03 10.07 -6.59
C GLY A 36 25.83 10.86 -6.05
N VAL A 37 25.08 10.32 -5.09
CA VAL A 37 23.96 11.05 -4.47
C VAL A 37 24.46 12.28 -3.70
N GLU A 38 23.83 13.43 -3.94
CA GLU A 38 24.06 14.63 -3.14
C GLU A 38 23.27 14.55 -1.83
N VAL A 39 23.94 14.58 -0.68
CA VAL A 39 23.26 14.59 0.63
C VAL A 39 23.08 16.03 1.11
N ARG A 40 21.83 16.48 1.23
CA ARG A 40 21.47 17.81 1.72
C ARG A 40 20.80 17.71 3.09
N THR A 41 21.22 18.55 4.03
CA THR A 41 20.54 18.66 5.33
C THR A 41 19.46 19.74 5.26
N PHE A 42 18.30 19.47 5.85
CA PHE A 42 17.19 20.44 5.93
C PHE A 42 16.64 20.57 7.36
N THR A 43 15.86 21.62 7.60
CA THR A 43 15.03 21.80 8.80
C THR A 43 13.56 21.97 8.40
N CYS A 44 12.65 21.89 9.37
CA CYS A 44 11.24 22.23 9.10
C CYS A 44 11.10 23.66 8.54
N ASP A 45 12.02 24.58 8.82
CA ASP A 45 11.94 25.96 8.33
C ASP A 45 12.33 26.07 6.85
N THR A 46 13.24 25.21 6.37
CA THR A 46 13.72 25.23 4.98
C THR A 46 12.91 24.30 4.06
N LEU A 47 12.20 23.31 4.61
CA LEU A 47 11.45 22.33 3.83
C LEU A 47 10.42 22.95 2.88
N PRO A 48 9.64 23.99 3.25
CA PRO A 48 8.66 24.58 2.34
C PRO A 48 9.27 25.14 1.06
N ASP A 49 10.45 25.77 1.14
CA ASP A 49 11.16 26.27 -0.04
C ASP A 49 11.72 25.12 -0.89
N ILE A 50 12.24 24.05 -0.27
CA ILE A 50 12.69 22.82 -0.96
C ILE A 50 11.55 22.16 -1.73
N VAL A 51 10.36 22.08 -1.13
CA VAL A 51 9.16 21.51 -1.77
C VAL A 51 8.85 22.24 -3.09
N VAL A 52 8.96 23.57 -3.09
CA VAL A 52 8.72 24.40 -4.28
C VAL A 52 9.88 24.27 -5.28
N GLU A 53 11.14 24.27 -4.82
CA GLU A 53 12.32 24.09 -5.67
C GLU A 53 12.28 22.77 -6.45
N GLU A 54 11.88 21.69 -5.78
CA GLU A 54 11.81 20.34 -6.36
C GLU A 54 10.48 20.03 -7.07
N GLY A 55 9.49 20.93 -6.99
CA GLY A 55 8.17 20.75 -7.59
C GLY A 55 7.36 19.59 -7.00
N TRP A 56 7.59 19.26 -5.72
CA TRP A 56 6.93 18.12 -5.05
C TRP A 56 5.46 18.39 -4.69
N ASP A 57 5.01 19.63 -4.85
CA ASP A 57 3.65 20.05 -4.59
C ASP A 57 2.69 19.82 -5.76
N HIS A 58 3.19 19.43 -6.94
CA HIS A 58 2.38 19.07 -8.11
C HIS A 58 2.46 17.57 -8.39
N GLY A 59 1.60 16.79 -7.73
CA GLY A 59 1.47 15.37 -8.01
C GLY A 59 0.85 15.10 -9.39
N ALA A 60 1.38 14.09 -10.09
CA ALA A 60 0.80 13.56 -11.33
C ALA A 60 0.76 12.04 -11.27
N LYS A 61 -0.12 11.44 -12.08
CA LYS A 61 -0.03 10.00 -12.40
C LYS A 61 1.21 9.79 -13.27
N MET A 62 2.04 8.82 -12.93
CA MET A 62 3.34 8.64 -13.60
C MET A 62 3.20 8.36 -15.10
N GLY A 63 2.10 7.71 -15.52
CA GLY A 63 1.82 7.47 -16.94
C GLY A 63 1.53 8.73 -17.76
N THR A 64 1.17 9.85 -17.12
CA THR A 64 0.96 11.14 -17.84
C THR A 64 2.25 11.92 -18.04
N MET A 65 3.38 11.44 -17.50
CA MET A 65 4.67 12.11 -17.57
C MET A 65 5.46 11.59 -18.77
N VAL A 66 6.12 12.50 -19.51
CA VAL A 66 7.03 12.11 -20.60
C VAL A 66 8.23 11.33 -20.07
N HIS A 67 8.73 11.74 -18.89
CA HIS A 67 9.78 11.07 -18.16
C HIS A 67 9.40 11.02 -16.68
N VAL A 68 9.42 9.83 -16.09
CA VAL A 68 9.19 9.63 -14.67
C VAL A 68 10.55 9.63 -13.96
N PRO A 69 10.90 10.66 -13.17
CA PRO A 69 12.16 10.68 -12.46
C PRO A 69 12.15 9.65 -11.31
N PRO A 70 13.32 9.15 -10.89
CA PRO A 70 13.42 8.44 -9.62
C PRO A 70 12.98 9.37 -8.47
N PRO A 71 12.31 8.86 -7.44
CA PRO A 71 11.88 9.69 -6.33
C PRO A 71 13.09 10.20 -5.54
N ILE A 72 13.02 11.42 -5.04
CA ILE A 72 14.03 11.98 -4.13
C ILE A 72 13.68 11.62 -2.68
N PRO A 73 14.57 10.92 -1.94
CA PRO A 73 14.32 10.57 -0.55
C PRO A 73 14.39 11.78 0.38
N VAL A 74 13.47 11.83 1.34
CA VAL A 74 13.37 12.82 2.42
C VAL A 74 13.31 12.06 3.74
N LEU A 75 14.42 12.05 4.49
CA LEU A 75 14.57 11.28 5.71
C LEU A 75 14.23 12.15 6.91
N GLY A 76 13.25 11.70 7.69
CA GLY A 76 12.81 12.34 8.94
C GLY A 76 12.87 11.39 10.14
N LEU A 77 12.23 11.82 11.23
CA LEU A 77 12.00 11.00 12.42
C LEU A 77 10.50 11.02 12.75
N PHE A 78 9.90 9.86 13.02
CA PHE A 78 8.56 9.83 13.60
C PHE A 78 8.60 10.48 14.97
N ARG A 79 7.62 11.34 15.24
CA ARG A 79 7.47 12.09 16.48
C ARG A 79 6.15 11.72 17.12
N PHE A 80 6.15 11.65 18.44
CA PHE A 80 4.99 11.24 19.24
C PHE A 80 4.45 12.36 20.13
N ASP A 81 4.99 13.56 19.97
CA ASP A 81 4.50 14.81 20.55
C ASP A 81 3.63 15.54 19.50
N ARG A 82 2.30 15.43 19.66
CA ARG A 82 1.33 15.99 18.72
C ARG A 82 1.35 17.52 18.68
N ASP A 83 1.62 18.17 19.81
CA ASP A 83 1.60 19.62 19.90
C ASP A 83 2.83 20.21 19.21
N ALA A 84 4.00 19.59 19.42
CA ALA A 84 5.22 19.98 18.73
C ALA A 84 5.11 19.77 17.20
N ILE A 85 4.55 18.63 16.77
CA ILE A 85 4.27 18.37 15.36
C ILE A 85 3.31 19.42 14.78
N ALA A 86 2.19 19.69 15.45
CA ALA A 86 1.20 20.66 14.98
C ALA A 86 1.79 22.08 14.84
N ALA A 87 2.65 22.49 15.78
CA ALA A 87 3.35 23.76 15.72
C ALA A 87 4.29 23.85 14.51
N ASP A 88 5.07 22.80 14.23
CA ASP A 88 5.96 22.76 13.07
C ASP A 88 5.19 22.71 11.76
N VAL A 89 4.12 21.91 11.67
CA VAL A 89 3.25 21.86 10.49
C VAL A 89 2.62 23.22 10.21
N LYS A 90 2.15 23.93 11.24
CA LYS A 90 1.63 25.28 11.10
C LYS A 90 2.70 26.21 10.55
N ARG A 91 3.91 26.20 11.14
CA ARG A 91 5.02 27.04 10.69
C ARG A 91 5.43 26.77 9.24
N MET A 92 5.50 25.50 8.85
CA MET A 92 5.78 25.10 7.47
C MET A 92 4.71 25.59 6.49
N ARG A 93 3.44 25.46 6.85
CA ARG A 93 2.32 25.94 6.02
C ARG A 93 2.30 27.46 5.90
N ASP A 94 2.61 28.18 6.98
CA ASP A 94 2.69 29.64 6.97
C ASP A 94 3.87 30.14 6.09
N ALA A 95 4.97 29.38 6.03
CA ALA A 95 6.13 29.69 5.21
C ALA A 95 6.04 29.19 3.74
N TYR A 96 5.14 28.26 3.45
CA TYR A 96 4.98 27.66 2.13
C TYR A 96 4.40 28.66 1.12
N LYS A 97 5.14 28.85 0.02
CA LYS A 97 4.81 29.83 -1.05
C LYS A 97 4.32 29.18 -2.35
N GLY A 98 4.22 27.84 -2.38
CA GLY A 98 3.71 27.12 -3.54
C GLY A 98 2.18 27.17 -3.63
N ASN A 99 1.64 26.56 -4.69
CA ASN A 99 0.19 26.53 -4.96
C ASN A 99 -0.37 25.10 -5.08
N GLY A 100 0.44 24.10 -4.73
CA GLY A 100 0.07 22.69 -4.73
C GLY A 100 -0.15 22.14 -3.33
N SER A 101 0.16 20.85 -3.15
CA SER A 101 0.01 20.17 -1.88
C SER A 101 1.19 19.25 -1.58
N PHE A 102 1.70 19.34 -0.35
CA PHE A 102 2.74 18.45 0.15
C PHE A 102 2.34 17.93 1.55
N PRO A 103 2.62 16.66 1.90
CA PRO A 103 2.22 16.07 3.18
C PRO A 103 3.14 16.54 4.33
N PHE A 104 3.10 17.85 4.64
CA PHE A 104 3.91 18.46 5.71
C PHE A 104 3.74 17.78 7.07
N GLY A 105 2.56 17.22 7.38
CA GLY A 105 2.34 16.44 8.60
C GLY A 105 3.26 15.22 8.68
N LEU A 106 3.27 14.40 7.62
CA LEU A 106 4.16 13.25 7.53
C LEU A 106 5.62 13.68 7.59
N ALA A 107 6.01 14.71 6.83
CA ALA A 107 7.39 15.21 6.86
C ALA A 107 7.83 15.78 8.23
N ALA A 108 6.89 16.27 9.03
CA ALA A 108 7.11 16.71 10.40
C ALA A 108 7.21 15.56 11.41
N GLY A 109 7.03 14.30 10.99
CA GLY A 109 7.07 13.12 11.83
C GLY A 109 5.71 12.59 12.29
N ASP A 110 4.59 13.07 11.75
CA ASP A 110 3.25 12.53 12.06
C ASP A 110 2.95 11.25 11.27
N GLY A 111 1.83 10.58 11.60
CA GLY A 111 1.23 9.55 10.75
C GLY A 111 1.82 8.15 10.89
N ALA A 112 2.67 7.90 11.89
CA ALA A 112 3.22 6.56 12.19
C ALA A 112 2.11 5.49 12.29
N PHE A 113 1.01 5.84 12.95
CA PHE A 113 -0.16 4.99 13.14
C PHE A 113 -1.42 5.75 12.76
N VAL A 114 -2.18 5.23 11.80
CA VAL A 114 -3.42 5.86 11.32
C VAL A 114 -4.56 4.87 11.47
N PHE A 115 -5.60 5.25 12.22
CA PHE A 115 -6.82 4.48 12.26
C PHE A 115 -7.62 4.75 10.97
N PHE A 116 -7.63 3.78 10.09
CA PHE A 116 -8.34 3.84 8.82
C PHE A 116 -9.76 3.31 8.97
N CYS A 117 -10.73 4.05 8.45
CA CYS A 117 -12.08 3.60 8.16
C CYS A 117 -12.44 4.05 6.75
N SER A 118 -13.07 3.18 5.96
CA SER A 118 -13.58 3.57 4.65
C SER A 118 -14.74 4.56 4.81
N SER A 119 -14.63 5.71 4.15
CA SER A 119 -15.62 6.79 4.20
C SER A 119 -15.68 7.52 2.85
N THR A 120 -16.84 8.07 2.51
CA THR A 120 -17.02 8.95 1.34
C THR A 120 -17.81 10.19 1.75
N ARG A 121 -18.00 11.14 0.81
CA ARG A 121 -18.80 12.33 1.06
C ARG A 121 -20.22 12.00 1.53
N ASN A 122 -20.81 10.93 0.98
CA ASN A 122 -22.17 10.49 1.31
C ASN A 122 -22.22 9.47 2.46
N PHE A 123 -21.08 8.91 2.86
CA PHE A 123 -20.95 7.97 3.95
C PHE A 123 -19.77 8.36 4.87
N PRO A 124 -19.88 9.48 5.60
CA PRO A 124 -18.84 9.90 6.52
C PRO A 124 -18.82 9.01 7.76
N VAL A 125 -17.62 8.76 8.27
CA VAL A 125 -17.40 8.13 9.59
C VAL A 125 -16.80 9.21 10.49
N LYS A 126 -17.58 9.73 11.43
CA LYS A 126 -17.14 10.81 12.33
C LYS A 126 -16.70 10.27 13.68
N THR A 127 -17.36 9.23 14.14
CA THR A 127 -17.10 8.58 15.43
C THR A 127 -16.96 7.07 15.25
N LEU A 128 -16.48 6.39 16.30
CA LEU A 128 -16.41 4.93 16.32
C LEU A 128 -17.80 4.27 16.18
N ASN A 129 -18.87 4.94 16.60
CA ASN A 129 -20.23 4.42 16.47
C ASN A 129 -20.73 4.40 15.02
N ASP A 130 -20.19 5.27 14.17
CA ASP A 130 -20.53 5.36 12.74
C ASP A 130 -19.86 4.28 11.89
N VAL A 131 -18.88 3.56 12.44
CA VAL A 131 -18.10 2.56 11.71
C VAL A 131 -19.00 1.44 11.18
N LYS A 132 -19.13 1.39 9.86
CA LYS A 132 -19.93 0.42 9.11
C LYS A 132 -19.38 0.25 7.68
N PRO A 133 -19.81 -0.77 6.92
CA PRO A 133 -19.37 -0.94 5.53
C PRO A 133 -19.74 0.29 4.69
N CYS A 134 -18.76 0.88 4.00
CA CYS A 134 -19.03 1.91 3.01
C CYS A 134 -19.67 1.29 1.76
N PRO A 135 -20.86 1.76 1.33
CA PRO A 135 -21.53 1.22 0.15
C PRO A 135 -20.80 1.43 -1.16
N GLU A 136 -20.03 2.52 -1.28
CA GLU A 136 -19.32 2.87 -2.50
C GLU A 136 -18.01 2.06 -2.68
N HIS A 137 -17.37 1.66 -1.59
CA HIS A 137 -16.17 0.81 -1.62
C HIS A 137 -15.95 0.10 -0.27
N VAL A 138 -16.14 -1.20 -0.21
CA VAL A 138 -15.97 -1.98 1.01
C VAL A 138 -14.49 -2.16 1.32
N CYS A 139 -14.04 -1.63 2.46
CA CYS A 139 -12.73 -1.88 3.04
C CYS A 139 -12.82 -2.06 4.57
N ARG A 140 -11.79 -2.67 5.16
CA ARG A 140 -11.76 -3.02 6.59
C ARG A 140 -11.28 -1.83 7.43
N PRO A 141 -12.01 -1.44 8.50
CA PRO A 141 -11.47 -0.54 9.48
C PRO A 141 -10.32 -1.22 10.23
N GLN A 142 -9.21 -0.51 10.42
CA GLN A 142 -8.01 -1.03 11.08
C GLN A 142 -7.03 0.10 11.41
N TRP A 143 -6.18 -0.12 12.41
CA TRP A 143 -4.92 0.61 12.51
C TRP A 143 -4.01 0.19 11.37
N ARG A 144 -3.51 1.18 10.63
CA ARG A 144 -2.46 1.01 9.63
C ARG A 144 -1.17 1.56 10.18
N LEU A 145 -0.11 0.83 9.89
CA LEU A 145 1.26 1.15 10.25
C LEU A 145 1.91 1.77 9.01
N HIS A 146 2.51 2.95 9.17
CA HIS A 146 3.19 3.62 8.06
C HIS A 146 4.67 3.77 8.35
N GLN A 147 5.47 3.64 7.29
CA GLN A 147 6.88 3.97 7.24
C GLN A 147 7.09 5.35 6.61
N GLY A 148 6.22 5.71 5.66
CA GLY A 148 6.44 6.89 4.85
C GLY A 148 5.41 7.08 3.74
N ARG A 149 5.84 7.73 2.67
CA ARG A 149 5.04 7.92 1.45
C ARG A 149 5.97 8.07 0.27
N GLY A 150 5.65 7.37 -0.81
CA GLY A 150 6.36 7.47 -2.08
C GLY A 150 6.87 6.12 -2.53
N CYS A 151 7.14 5.97 -3.82
CA CYS A 151 7.55 4.70 -4.38
C CYS A 151 8.41 4.91 -5.63
N PRO A 152 9.53 4.17 -5.79
CA PRO A 152 10.32 4.22 -7.02
C PRO A 152 9.69 3.42 -8.17
N HIS A 153 8.69 2.59 -7.89
CA HIS A 153 7.97 1.88 -8.95
C HIS A 153 7.24 2.87 -9.85
N GLN A 154 7.56 2.86 -11.15
CA GLN A 154 6.98 3.77 -12.13
C GLN A 154 5.68 3.25 -12.73
N CYS A 155 4.77 2.78 -11.87
CA CYS A 155 3.48 2.25 -12.32
C CYS A 155 2.66 3.36 -13.01
N ALA A 156 2.26 3.16 -14.26
CA ALA A 156 1.60 4.19 -15.08
C ALA A 156 0.35 4.80 -14.41
N TYR A 157 -0.40 3.99 -13.67
CA TYR A 157 -1.65 4.36 -12.98
C TYR A 157 -1.45 4.95 -11.57
N CYS A 158 -0.21 5.11 -11.11
CA CYS A 158 0.12 5.49 -9.73
C CYS A 158 0.58 6.95 -9.63
N SER A 159 0.29 7.60 -8.50
CA SER A 159 0.64 9.00 -8.19
C SER A 159 1.64 9.15 -7.05
N LEU A 160 2.34 8.07 -6.68
CA LEU A 160 3.31 8.05 -5.58
C LEU A 160 4.76 8.30 -6.03
N GLY A 161 4.97 8.83 -7.24
CA GLY A 161 6.28 9.24 -7.74
C GLY A 161 6.74 10.61 -7.20
N GLY A 162 7.90 11.08 -7.70
CA GLY A 162 8.44 12.41 -7.41
C GLY A 162 9.31 12.48 -6.15
N PHE A 163 8.74 12.15 -4.99
CA PHE A 163 9.46 12.15 -3.71
C PHE A 163 9.13 10.92 -2.87
N LEU A 164 10.03 10.59 -1.94
CA LEU A 164 9.86 9.50 -0.98
C LEU A 164 10.19 9.99 0.43
N ILE A 165 9.18 10.24 1.26
CA ILE A 165 9.37 10.52 2.69
C ILE A 165 9.50 9.20 3.43
N THR A 166 10.50 9.06 4.30
CA THR A 166 10.71 7.88 5.15
C THR A 166 11.30 8.30 6.51
N HIS A 167 11.07 7.53 7.56
CA HIS A 167 11.53 7.85 8.91
C HIS A 167 12.50 6.82 9.46
N VAL A 168 13.58 7.27 10.09
CA VAL A 168 14.75 6.42 10.40
C VAL A 168 14.97 6.17 11.90
N ASN A 169 13.90 6.17 12.69
CA ASN A 169 13.89 5.85 14.13
C ASN A 169 12.98 4.65 14.45
N THR A 170 13.28 3.50 13.85
CA THR A 170 12.51 2.25 14.00
C THR A 170 12.39 1.79 15.46
N GLU A 171 13.39 2.05 16.28
CA GLU A 171 13.41 1.67 17.70
C GLU A 171 12.29 2.40 18.48
N ASP A 172 12.27 3.74 18.40
CA ASP A 172 11.20 4.56 19.01
C ASP A 172 9.82 4.17 18.47
N TYR A 173 9.75 3.87 17.17
CA TYR A 173 8.53 3.45 16.51
C TYR A 173 8.01 2.14 17.11
N ILE A 174 8.87 1.15 17.31
CA ILE A 174 8.50 -0.15 17.88
C ILE A 174 8.01 -0.03 19.33
N GLU A 175 8.61 0.86 20.14
CA GLU A 175 8.14 1.12 21.50
C GLU A 175 6.67 1.56 21.52
N ARG A 176 6.32 2.54 20.68
CA ARG A 176 4.94 3.04 20.58
C ARG A 176 3.99 2.07 19.88
N LEU A 177 4.52 1.24 18.99
CA LEU A 177 3.77 0.16 18.37
C LEU A 177 3.38 -0.89 19.42
N ALA A 178 4.26 -1.21 20.37
CA ALA A 178 3.96 -2.13 21.45
C ALA A 178 2.77 -1.65 22.30
N ASP A 179 2.76 -0.36 22.67
CA ASP A 179 1.63 0.27 23.35
C ASP A 179 0.34 0.16 22.51
N LEU A 180 0.41 0.47 21.21
CA LEU A 180 -0.75 0.39 20.31
C LEU A 180 -1.34 -1.03 20.22
N LEU A 181 -0.49 -2.05 20.07
CA LEU A 181 -0.91 -3.45 20.02
C LEU A 181 -1.61 -3.87 21.30
N ALA A 182 -1.07 -3.50 22.47
CA ALA A 182 -1.64 -3.81 23.77
C ALA A 182 -3.05 -3.21 23.94
N GLN A 183 -3.26 -1.99 23.43
CA GLN A 183 -4.54 -1.30 23.49
C GLN A 183 -5.58 -1.83 22.48
N ASN A 184 -5.16 -2.62 21.48
CA ASN A 184 -6.04 -3.07 20.40
C ASN A 184 -5.99 -4.60 20.23
N PRO A 185 -6.40 -5.39 21.24
CA PRO A 185 -6.34 -6.84 21.19
C PRO A 185 -7.23 -7.46 20.11
N TRP A 186 -8.19 -6.71 19.57
CA TRP A 186 -9.08 -7.09 18.47
C TRP A 186 -8.37 -7.20 17.11
N GLN A 187 -7.27 -6.46 16.88
CA GLN A 187 -6.56 -6.46 15.59
C GLN A 187 -5.38 -7.44 15.59
N LYS A 188 -5.49 -8.53 14.83
CA LYS A 188 -4.48 -9.58 14.75
C LYS A 188 -3.47 -9.35 13.63
N THR A 189 -3.91 -8.84 12.49
CA THR A 189 -3.04 -8.56 11.34
C THR A 189 -2.85 -7.05 11.19
N TRP A 190 -1.61 -6.62 10.95
CA TRP A 190 -1.17 -5.23 10.95
C TRP A 190 -0.49 -4.88 9.63
N LEU A 191 -1.18 -4.10 8.81
CA LEU A 191 -0.68 -3.64 7.52
C LEU A 191 0.42 -2.62 7.71
N TYR A 192 1.62 -2.95 7.24
CA TYR A 192 2.78 -2.07 7.21
C TYR A 192 3.06 -1.59 5.79
N ASP A 193 2.58 -0.37 5.64
CA ASP A 193 2.42 0.55 4.53
C ASP A 193 1.54 0.11 3.35
N ASP A 194 0.77 1.08 2.85
CA ASP A 194 -0.05 1.01 1.64
C ASP A 194 0.02 2.29 0.78
N VAL A 195 0.94 3.20 1.11
CA VAL A 195 1.34 4.39 0.33
C VAL A 195 2.85 4.45 0.09
N MET A 196 3.56 3.35 0.37
CA MET A 196 4.97 3.11 0.09
C MET A 196 5.21 1.62 -0.16
N ASP A 197 6.15 1.28 -1.03
CA ASP A 197 6.65 -0.09 -1.16
C ASP A 197 7.96 -0.20 -0.39
N VAL A 198 7.87 -0.63 0.88
CA VAL A 198 8.97 -0.51 1.85
C VAL A 198 10.19 -1.35 1.46
N LEU A 199 10.00 -2.46 0.75
CA LEU A 199 11.09 -3.32 0.28
C LEU A 199 12.07 -2.60 -0.65
N THR A 200 11.65 -1.50 -1.27
CA THR A 200 12.49 -0.78 -2.25
C THR A 200 13.68 -0.03 -1.63
N LEU A 201 13.72 0.11 -0.31
CA LEU A 201 14.84 0.70 0.43
C LEU A 201 15.57 -0.30 1.33
N GLU A 202 15.22 -1.58 1.27
CA GLU A 202 15.81 -2.63 2.10
C GLU A 202 16.93 -3.36 1.33
N PRO A 203 18.03 -3.74 2.01
CA PRO A 203 18.23 -3.74 3.47
C PRO A 203 18.76 -2.44 4.08
N GLU A 204 19.04 -1.40 3.29
CA GLU A 204 19.76 -0.21 3.76
C GLU A 204 18.96 0.60 4.79
N LEU A 205 17.65 0.65 4.66
CA LEU A 205 16.74 1.30 5.61
C LEU A 205 16.66 0.54 6.94
N ASP A 206 16.75 -0.80 6.94
CA ASP A 206 16.75 -1.69 8.12
C ASP A 206 15.54 -1.46 9.06
N THR A 207 14.35 -1.29 8.46
CA THR A 207 13.09 -1.16 9.23
C THR A 207 12.38 -2.50 9.34
N LEU A 208 12.42 -3.31 8.29
CA LEU A 208 11.70 -4.59 8.25
C LEU A 208 12.27 -5.61 9.22
N ALA A 209 13.60 -5.72 9.35
CA ALA A 209 14.19 -6.73 10.20
C ALA A 209 13.84 -6.56 11.70
N PRO A 210 13.94 -5.36 12.30
CA PRO A 210 13.45 -5.12 13.65
C PRO A 210 11.94 -5.37 13.81
N LEU A 211 11.12 -4.95 12.84
CA LEU A 211 9.66 -5.12 12.88
C LEU A 211 9.24 -6.60 12.81
N MET A 212 9.82 -7.37 11.90
CA MET A 212 9.56 -8.80 11.79
C MET A 212 9.90 -9.53 13.09
N ARG A 213 11.07 -9.24 13.68
CA ARG A 213 11.45 -9.79 14.99
C ARG A 213 10.50 -9.37 16.10
N PHE A 214 9.98 -8.14 16.05
CA PHE A 214 8.97 -7.68 17.01
C PHE A 214 7.67 -8.48 16.88
N PHE A 215 7.13 -8.61 15.68
CA PHE A 215 5.88 -9.36 15.45
C PHE A 215 6.02 -10.85 15.73
N GLU A 216 7.17 -11.47 15.45
CA GLU A 216 7.44 -12.86 15.81
C GLU A 216 7.29 -13.12 17.32
N ARG A 217 7.65 -12.15 18.18
CA ARG A 217 7.52 -12.26 19.64
C ARG A 217 6.09 -12.07 20.16
N THR A 218 5.17 -11.57 19.34
CA THR A 218 3.78 -11.35 19.76
C THR A 218 2.95 -12.63 19.80
N HIS A 219 3.45 -13.72 19.19
CA HIS A 219 2.78 -15.01 19.00
C HIS A 219 1.51 -14.96 18.11
N ASP A 220 0.56 -14.07 18.38
CA ASP A 220 -0.75 -14.02 17.72
C ASP A 220 -1.00 -12.77 16.86
N ARG A 221 0.01 -11.91 16.68
CA ARG A 221 -0.05 -10.74 15.78
C ARG A 221 0.83 -10.92 14.57
N TYR A 222 0.35 -10.47 13.43
CA TYR A 222 0.98 -10.68 12.13
C TYR A 222 1.30 -9.36 11.46
N LEU A 223 2.55 -9.18 11.06
CA LEU A 223 2.96 -8.12 10.14
C LEU A 223 2.51 -8.50 8.74
N ILE A 224 1.82 -7.61 8.01
CA ILE A 224 1.58 -7.81 6.58
C ILE A 224 2.21 -6.70 5.75
N LEU A 225 3.03 -7.12 4.78
CA LEU A 225 3.70 -6.27 3.82
C LEU A 225 3.00 -6.36 2.47
N HIS A 226 2.83 -5.23 1.79
CA HIS A 226 2.45 -5.19 0.38
C HIS A 226 3.66 -4.85 -0.47
N THR A 227 3.84 -5.54 -1.59
CA THR A 227 4.92 -5.21 -2.52
C THR A 227 4.62 -5.57 -3.97
N LYS A 228 5.24 -4.86 -4.90
CA LYS A 228 5.45 -5.25 -6.30
C LYS A 228 6.92 -5.59 -6.60
N SER A 229 7.79 -5.51 -5.60
CA SER A 229 9.21 -5.81 -5.75
C SER A 229 9.46 -7.33 -5.79
N ASP A 230 10.49 -7.71 -6.52
CA ASP A 230 11.11 -9.04 -6.50
C ASP A 230 12.38 -9.08 -5.64
N ARG A 231 12.77 -7.95 -5.03
CA ARG A 231 14.00 -7.80 -4.25
C ARG A 231 13.82 -8.22 -2.80
N VAL A 232 13.67 -9.53 -2.58
CA VAL A 232 13.34 -10.09 -1.25
C VAL A 232 14.54 -10.53 -0.43
N HIS A 233 15.76 -10.47 -0.97
CA HIS A 233 16.96 -10.97 -0.27
C HIS A 233 17.13 -10.38 1.14
N GLY A 234 17.06 -9.05 1.31
CA GLY A 234 17.16 -8.40 2.62
C GLY A 234 16.06 -8.83 3.59
N LEU A 235 14.85 -9.09 3.08
CA LEU A 235 13.73 -9.60 3.87
C LEU A 235 13.95 -11.05 4.34
N ILE A 236 14.53 -11.90 3.48
CA ILE A 236 14.85 -13.29 3.81
C ILE A 236 16.02 -13.33 4.81
N GLU A 237 17.05 -12.52 4.60
CA GLU A 237 18.23 -12.42 5.47
C GLU A 237 17.89 -11.87 6.87
N ALA A 238 16.87 -11.03 6.99
CA ALA A 238 16.39 -10.49 8.26
C ALA A 238 16.01 -11.55 9.32
N SER A 239 15.78 -12.79 8.90
CA SER A 239 15.70 -13.99 9.75
C SER A 239 14.65 -13.94 10.89
N ALA A 240 13.40 -13.60 10.56
CA ALA A 240 12.23 -13.72 11.44
C ALA A 240 10.92 -13.94 10.65
N PRO A 241 10.78 -15.07 9.92
CA PRO A 241 9.69 -15.27 8.96
C PRO A 241 8.33 -15.55 9.62
N ARG A 242 8.33 -16.08 10.85
CA ARG A 242 7.10 -16.37 11.57
C ARG A 242 6.36 -15.07 11.87
N ASN A 243 5.04 -15.12 11.76
CA ASN A 243 4.17 -13.96 11.92
C ASN A 243 4.35 -12.85 10.87
N THR A 244 4.98 -13.16 9.74
CA THR A 244 5.08 -12.26 8.58
C THR A 244 4.27 -12.80 7.40
N ILE A 245 3.39 -11.95 6.87
CA ILE A 245 2.61 -12.17 5.66
C ILE A 245 3.13 -11.21 4.61
N ILE A 246 3.32 -11.69 3.38
CA ILE A 246 3.60 -10.83 2.24
C ILE A 246 2.50 -10.99 1.22
N ALA A 247 1.85 -9.90 0.85
CA ALA A 247 0.91 -9.85 -0.24
C ALA A 247 1.56 -9.20 -1.46
N TRP A 248 1.78 -10.01 -2.50
CA TRP A 248 2.25 -9.49 -3.78
C TRP A 248 1.12 -8.90 -4.59
N SER A 249 1.31 -7.67 -5.04
CA SER A 249 0.53 -7.12 -6.13
C SER A 249 0.94 -7.81 -7.43
N LEU A 250 0.08 -8.67 -7.95
CA LEU A 250 0.33 -9.46 -9.16
C LEU A 250 -0.46 -8.88 -10.34
N SER A 251 0.13 -8.93 -11.52
CA SER A 251 -0.43 -8.47 -12.80
C SER A 251 0.02 -9.43 -13.90
N GLY A 252 -0.59 -9.36 -15.09
CA GLY A 252 -0.15 -10.16 -16.24
C GLY A 252 1.18 -9.69 -16.84
N PRO A 253 1.89 -10.54 -17.61
CA PRO A 253 3.20 -10.22 -18.19
C PRO A 253 3.24 -8.88 -18.92
N THR A 254 2.26 -8.56 -19.75
CA THR A 254 2.24 -7.29 -20.50
C THR A 254 2.05 -6.10 -19.57
N GLN A 255 1.12 -6.18 -18.60
CA GLN A 255 0.94 -5.11 -17.62
C GLN A 255 2.22 -4.90 -16.80
N SER A 256 2.81 -5.98 -16.25
CA SER A 256 4.03 -5.88 -15.44
C SER A 256 5.22 -5.31 -16.22
N GLY A 257 5.40 -5.72 -17.48
CA GLY A 257 6.52 -5.26 -18.31
C GLY A 257 6.34 -3.89 -18.96
N ARG A 258 5.11 -3.50 -19.31
CA ARG A 258 4.84 -2.26 -20.05
C ARG A 258 4.33 -1.12 -19.19
N LEU A 259 3.60 -1.42 -18.12
CA LEU A 259 2.94 -0.42 -17.27
C LEU A 259 3.58 -0.30 -15.88
N GLU A 260 4.52 -1.18 -15.52
CA GLU A 260 5.12 -1.25 -14.18
C GLU A 260 6.66 -1.42 -14.24
N PRO A 261 7.41 -0.66 -15.07
CA PRO A 261 8.75 -1.02 -15.56
C PRO A 261 9.86 -1.14 -14.51
N VAL A 262 9.74 -0.46 -13.36
CA VAL A 262 10.73 -0.51 -12.27
C VAL A 262 10.35 -1.55 -11.20
N ALA A 263 9.11 -2.04 -11.22
CA ALA A 263 8.70 -3.13 -10.35
C ALA A 263 9.16 -4.49 -10.91
N GLY A 264 8.99 -5.57 -10.14
CA GLY A 264 9.27 -6.92 -10.65
C GLY A 264 8.34 -7.31 -11.80
N THR A 265 8.75 -8.22 -12.67
CA THR A 265 7.84 -8.82 -13.66
C THR A 265 6.87 -9.80 -12.99
N THR A 266 5.90 -10.30 -13.74
CA THR A 266 4.97 -11.34 -13.25
C THR A 266 5.73 -12.54 -12.69
N GLU A 267 6.67 -13.08 -13.45
CA GLU A 267 7.50 -14.23 -13.10
C GLU A 267 8.40 -13.92 -11.92
N SER A 268 9.05 -12.74 -11.89
CA SER A 268 10.00 -12.43 -10.82
C SER A 268 9.31 -12.18 -9.49
N ARG A 269 8.10 -11.59 -9.49
CA ARG A 269 7.25 -11.47 -8.29
C ARG A 269 6.83 -12.85 -7.76
N ILE A 270 6.44 -13.77 -8.63
CA ILE A 270 6.06 -15.14 -8.21
C ILE A 270 7.28 -15.90 -7.69
N GLU A 271 8.44 -15.75 -8.32
CA GLU A 271 9.69 -16.35 -7.85
C GLU A 271 10.12 -15.78 -6.49
N ALA A 272 10.03 -14.47 -6.29
CA ALA A 272 10.28 -13.83 -5.01
C ALA A 272 9.30 -14.34 -3.92
N ALA A 273 8.02 -14.50 -4.28
CA ALA A 273 7.02 -15.09 -3.40
C ALA A 273 7.35 -16.53 -3.01
N ARG A 274 7.81 -17.35 -3.97
CA ARG A 274 8.27 -18.71 -3.72
C ARG A 274 9.45 -18.74 -2.75
N GLN A 275 10.43 -17.86 -2.92
CA GLN A 275 11.59 -17.75 -2.01
C GLN A 275 11.16 -17.36 -0.60
N CYS A 276 10.28 -16.37 -0.45
CA CYS A 276 9.76 -16.00 0.86
C CYS A 276 8.92 -17.10 1.52
N GLN A 277 8.12 -17.84 0.73
CA GLN A 277 7.38 -18.99 1.24
C GLN A 277 8.32 -20.11 1.72
N GLN A 278 9.42 -20.37 1.00
CA GLN A 278 10.45 -21.32 1.43
C GLN A 278 11.17 -20.87 2.71
N ALA A 279 11.32 -19.56 2.91
CA ALA A 279 11.81 -18.99 4.15
C ALA A 279 10.79 -19.06 5.29
N GLY A 280 9.55 -19.52 5.06
CA GLY A 280 8.53 -19.73 6.09
C GLY A 280 7.52 -18.59 6.27
N MET A 281 7.51 -17.61 5.36
CA MET A 281 6.54 -16.51 5.37
C MET A 281 5.22 -16.93 4.72
N THR A 282 4.09 -16.37 5.17
CA THR A 282 2.80 -16.56 4.52
C THR A 282 2.73 -15.72 3.24
N VAL A 283 2.30 -16.31 2.14
CA VAL A 283 2.16 -15.63 0.84
C VAL A 283 0.70 -15.38 0.53
N ARG A 284 0.40 -14.17 0.04
CA ARG A 284 -0.89 -13.76 -0.52
C ARG A 284 -0.68 -13.14 -1.88
N TYR A 285 -1.70 -13.19 -2.72
CA TYR A 285 -1.72 -12.43 -3.97
C TYR A 285 -2.85 -11.42 -4.00
N LYS A 286 -2.55 -10.26 -4.58
CA LYS A 286 -3.52 -9.22 -4.91
C LYS A 286 -3.38 -8.89 -6.37
N PHE A 287 -4.34 -9.30 -7.19
CA PHE A 287 -4.48 -8.80 -8.55
C PHE A 287 -4.98 -7.35 -8.47
N LYS A 288 -4.05 -6.41 -8.24
CA LYS A 288 -4.34 -5.03 -7.86
C LYS A 288 -3.33 -4.03 -8.45
N PRO A 289 -3.78 -3.17 -9.38
CA PRO A 289 -5.03 -3.28 -10.14
C PRO A 289 -4.95 -4.33 -11.26
N ILE A 290 -6.10 -4.91 -11.63
CA ILE A 290 -6.28 -5.57 -12.93
C ILE A 290 -6.57 -4.46 -13.96
N VAL A 291 -5.70 -4.33 -14.96
CA VAL A 291 -5.94 -3.47 -16.13
C VAL A 291 -6.37 -4.37 -17.29
N PRO A 292 -7.58 -4.19 -17.87
CA PRO A 292 -8.02 -4.98 -19.03
C PRO A 292 -7.27 -4.53 -20.29
N ILE A 293 -6.05 -5.01 -20.45
CA ILE A 293 -5.25 -4.93 -21.67
C ILE A 293 -5.75 -5.97 -22.70
N LYS A 294 -5.37 -5.86 -23.98
CA LYS A 294 -5.86 -6.74 -25.06
C LYS A 294 -5.84 -8.25 -24.75
N THR A 295 -4.80 -8.71 -24.05
CA THR A 295 -4.54 -10.13 -23.73
C THR A 295 -4.88 -10.48 -22.28
N TRP A 296 -5.71 -9.67 -21.60
CA TRP A 296 -5.91 -9.81 -20.15
C TRP A 296 -6.50 -11.16 -19.74
N ARG A 297 -7.27 -11.82 -20.61
CA ARG A 297 -7.91 -13.12 -20.32
C ARG A 297 -6.89 -14.25 -20.30
N GLU A 298 -6.07 -14.32 -21.34
CA GLU A 298 -4.98 -15.30 -21.48
C GLU A 298 -3.91 -15.06 -20.41
N GLU A 299 -3.58 -13.79 -20.16
CA GLU A 299 -2.59 -13.43 -19.13
C GLU A 299 -3.12 -13.69 -17.71
N ALA A 300 -4.42 -13.55 -17.46
CA ALA A 300 -5.01 -13.95 -16.19
C ALA A 300 -4.83 -15.45 -15.94
N GLU A 301 -5.14 -16.29 -16.93
CA GLU A 301 -5.00 -17.74 -16.83
C GLU A 301 -3.54 -18.16 -16.63
N TYR A 302 -2.62 -17.60 -17.41
CA TYR A 302 -1.18 -17.84 -17.26
C TYR A 302 -0.67 -17.43 -15.87
N THR A 303 -1.04 -16.24 -15.41
CA THR A 303 -0.55 -15.70 -14.14
C THR A 303 -1.06 -16.51 -12.96
N VAL A 304 -2.35 -16.89 -12.98
CA VAL A 304 -2.94 -17.74 -11.95
C VAL A 304 -2.30 -19.13 -11.96
N ASP A 305 -2.06 -19.72 -13.13
CA ASP A 305 -1.37 -21.00 -13.28
C ASP A 305 0.02 -20.97 -12.66
N LEU A 306 0.80 -19.96 -13.01
CA LEU A 306 2.15 -19.82 -12.52
C LEU A 306 2.18 -19.57 -11.00
N ALA A 307 1.29 -18.72 -10.50
CA ALA A 307 1.20 -18.41 -9.07
C ALA A 307 0.86 -19.67 -8.23
N LEU A 308 -0.17 -20.42 -8.63
CA LEU A 308 -0.66 -21.59 -7.88
C LEU A 308 0.19 -22.86 -8.11
N SER A 309 0.93 -22.96 -9.22
CA SER A 309 1.87 -24.06 -9.45
C SER A 309 3.20 -23.88 -8.71
N ARG A 310 3.58 -22.63 -8.41
CA ARG A 310 4.87 -22.30 -7.75
C ARG A 310 4.75 -22.03 -6.27
N THR A 311 3.59 -21.63 -5.80
CA THR A 311 3.37 -21.24 -4.40
C THR A 311 2.03 -21.75 -3.88
N LYS A 312 1.85 -21.71 -2.56
CA LYS A 312 0.60 -22.02 -1.87
C LYS A 312 0.07 -20.79 -1.15
N PRO A 313 -0.55 -19.82 -1.85
CA PRO A 313 -1.08 -18.64 -1.20
C PRO A 313 -2.28 -19.00 -0.32
N ASP A 314 -2.42 -18.38 0.84
CA ASP A 314 -3.58 -18.60 1.73
C ASP A 314 -4.79 -17.72 1.38
N ASN A 315 -4.59 -16.74 0.47
CA ASN A 315 -5.60 -15.81 0.02
C ASN A 315 -5.23 -15.21 -1.34
N LEU A 316 -6.23 -15.09 -2.23
CA LEU A 316 -6.14 -14.25 -3.43
C LEU A 316 -7.21 -13.16 -3.38
N SER A 317 -6.83 -11.94 -3.77
CA SER A 317 -7.74 -10.80 -3.86
C SER A 317 -7.68 -10.18 -5.25
N MET A 318 -8.84 -9.78 -5.76
CA MET A 318 -8.98 -9.14 -7.07
C MET A 318 -9.44 -7.70 -6.90
N THR A 319 -8.92 -6.81 -7.73
CA THR A 319 -9.31 -5.40 -7.76
C THR A 319 -9.04 -4.85 -9.13
N THR A 320 -10.09 -4.51 -9.86
CA THR A 320 -9.95 -3.83 -11.15
C THR A 320 -9.37 -2.42 -10.94
N LEU A 321 -8.73 -1.87 -11.97
CA LEU A 321 -8.27 -0.49 -11.97
C LEU A 321 -9.35 0.48 -11.45
N MET A 322 -8.91 1.37 -10.56
CA MET A 322 -9.76 2.19 -9.71
C MET A 322 -9.14 3.59 -9.54
N TRP A 323 -9.91 4.54 -8.99
CA TRP A 323 -9.47 5.91 -8.66
C TRP A 323 -9.01 6.75 -9.86
N MET A 324 -9.67 6.56 -11.00
CA MET A 324 -9.52 7.42 -12.17
C MET A 324 -10.78 7.37 -13.04
N ASP A 325 -11.00 8.41 -13.82
CA ASP A 325 -12.00 8.40 -14.88
C ASP A 325 -11.40 7.87 -16.20
N SER A 326 -12.25 7.72 -17.23
CA SER A 326 -11.80 7.19 -18.52
C SER A 326 -10.92 8.15 -19.33
N ALA A 327 -10.93 9.45 -19.04
CA ALA A 327 -10.03 10.43 -19.67
C ALA A 327 -8.65 10.43 -19.01
N GLU A 328 -8.55 10.25 -17.69
CA GLU A 328 -7.28 10.01 -17.01
C GLU A 328 -6.68 8.65 -17.41
N LEU A 329 -7.50 7.61 -17.56
CA LEU A 329 -7.06 6.30 -18.06
C LEU A 329 -6.26 6.43 -19.37
N THR A 330 -6.80 7.11 -20.37
CA THR A 330 -6.19 7.22 -21.71
C THR A 330 -4.99 8.17 -21.74
N ARG A 331 -4.89 9.09 -20.78
CA ARG A 331 -3.67 9.89 -20.55
C ARG A 331 -2.56 9.10 -19.87
N CYS A 332 -2.90 8.09 -19.05
CA CYS A 332 -1.93 7.29 -18.31
C CYS A 332 -1.47 6.05 -19.08
N ILE A 333 -2.36 5.44 -19.85
CA ILE A 333 -2.14 4.14 -20.49
C ILE A 333 -2.41 4.26 -21.99
N PRO A 334 -1.47 3.87 -22.87
CA PRO A 334 -1.68 3.85 -24.31
C PRO A 334 -2.93 3.04 -24.69
N GLU A 335 -3.81 3.65 -25.48
CA GLU A 335 -5.08 3.01 -25.87
C GLU A 335 -4.89 1.74 -26.67
N ASP A 336 -3.80 1.64 -27.43
CA ASP A 336 -3.45 0.47 -28.21
C ASP A 336 -3.00 -0.72 -27.34
N LEU A 337 -2.79 -0.54 -26.04
CA LEU A 337 -2.60 -1.64 -25.09
C LEU A 337 -3.91 -2.13 -24.47
N LEU A 338 -4.93 -1.27 -24.42
CA LEU A 338 -6.20 -1.57 -23.76
C LEU A 338 -7.08 -2.49 -24.61
N ASP A 339 -7.86 -3.33 -23.94
CA ASP A 339 -8.95 -4.08 -24.56
C ASP A 339 -10.01 -3.11 -25.10
N ALA A 340 -10.35 -3.24 -26.39
CA ALA A 340 -11.17 -2.25 -27.10
C ALA A 340 -12.60 -2.19 -26.56
N GLU A 341 -13.18 -3.35 -26.20
CA GLU A 341 -14.53 -3.43 -25.64
C GLU A 341 -14.57 -2.78 -24.25
N SER A 342 -13.61 -3.11 -23.39
CA SER A 342 -13.51 -2.53 -22.04
C SER A 342 -13.26 -1.02 -22.07
N LEU A 343 -12.42 -0.54 -23.00
CA LEU A 343 -12.16 0.89 -23.18
C LEU A 343 -13.41 1.63 -23.69
N GLN A 344 -14.13 1.07 -24.66
CA GLN A 344 -15.35 1.69 -25.16
C GLN A 344 -16.41 1.77 -24.06
N ALA A 345 -16.60 0.70 -23.28
CA ALA A 345 -17.52 0.69 -22.15
C ALA A 345 -17.15 1.73 -21.07
N ALA A 346 -15.85 1.95 -20.80
CA ALA A 346 -15.39 3.00 -19.88
C ALA A 346 -15.67 4.42 -20.41
N ARG A 347 -15.63 4.63 -21.74
CA ARG A 347 -16.00 5.90 -22.37
C ARG A 347 -17.49 6.15 -22.31
N ASP A 348 -18.28 5.15 -22.66
CA ASP A 348 -19.75 5.24 -22.65
C ASP A 348 -20.29 5.50 -21.23
N ALA A 349 -19.61 4.95 -20.21
CA ALA A 349 -19.95 5.15 -18.80
C ALA A 349 -19.21 6.32 -18.12
N HIS A 350 -18.55 7.23 -18.87
CA HIS A 350 -17.71 8.28 -18.28
C HIS A 350 -18.45 9.11 -17.22
N GLU A 351 -19.64 9.60 -17.55
CA GLU A 351 -20.43 10.44 -16.64
C GLU A 351 -20.89 9.70 -15.38
N GLU A 352 -21.16 8.40 -15.47
CA GLU A 352 -21.49 7.54 -14.33
C GLU A 352 -20.27 7.32 -13.43
N MET A 353 -19.09 7.13 -14.03
CA MET A 353 -17.90 6.65 -13.34
C MET A 353 -16.92 7.74 -12.88
N LYS A 354 -17.02 8.97 -13.39
CA LYS A 354 -16.04 10.04 -13.12
C LYS A 354 -15.82 10.36 -11.64
N ASP A 355 -16.86 10.28 -10.82
CA ASP A 355 -16.81 10.52 -9.37
C ASP A 355 -16.76 9.21 -8.56
N SER A 356 -16.75 8.06 -9.24
CA SER A 356 -16.80 6.75 -8.62
C SER A 356 -15.42 6.31 -8.15
N ARG A 357 -15.33 5.88 -6.88
CA ARG A 357 -14.10 5.31 -6.32
C ARG A 357 -13.64 4.03 -7.04
N VAL A 358 -14.55 3.34 -7.73
CA VAL A 358 -14.28 2.10 -8.48
C VAL A 358 -14.18 2.34 -9.99
N GLY A 359 -14.16 3.60 -10.45
CA GLY A 359 -13.94 3.98 -11.84
C GLY A 359 -12.52 3.66 -12.32
N PRO A 360 -12.34 3.35 -13.61
CA PRO A 360 -13.13 3.93 -14.71
C PRO A 360 -14.17 2.98 -15.33
N TYR A 361 -14.14 1.69 -14.99
CA TYR A 361 -14.95 0.69 -15.68
C TYR A 361 -16.34 0.51 -15.04
N PRO A 362 -17.42 0.44 -15.83
CA PRO A 362 -18.76 0.20 -15.31
C PRO A 362 -18.87 -1.18 -14.65
N HIS A 363 -19.93 -1.36 -13.85
CA HIS A 363 -20.14 -2.59 -13.07
C HIS A 363 -20.03 -3.87 -13.90
N ALA A 364 -20.66 -3.93 -15.07
CA ALA A 364 -20.67 -5.12 -15.91
C ALA A 364 -19.26 -5.57 -16.34
N VAL A 365 -18.39 -4.62 -16.70
CA VAL A 365 -16.99 -4.90 -17.09
C VAL A 365 -16.20 -5.41 -15.90
N ARG A 366 -16.32 -4.76 -14.73
CA ARG A 366 -15.64 -5.21 -13.50
C ARG A 366 -16.09 -6.61 -13.10
N GLU A 367 -17.39 -6.90 -13.17
CA GLU A 367 -17.95 -8.22 -12.88
C GLU A 367 -17.42 -9.29 -13.85
N GLN A 368 -17.38 -9.00 -15.15
CA GLN A 368 -16.82 -9.92 -16.16
C GLN A 368 -15.36 -10.28 -15.87
N ILE A 369 -14.54 -9.27 -15.52
CA ILE A 369 -13.14 -9.46 -15.14
C ILE A 369 -13.04 -10.38 -13.91
N TYR A 370 -13.79 -10.07 -12.84
CA TYR A 370 -13.74 -10.87 -11.62
C TYR A 370 -14.22 -12.30 -11.82
N ARG A 371 -15.26 -12.53 -12.63
CA ARG A 371 -15.74 -13.88 -12.94
C ARG A 371 -14.73 -14.69 -13.73
N HIS A 372 -14.02 -14.07 -14.67
CA HIS A 372 -12.95 -14.74 -15.44
C HIS A 372 -11.80 -15.16 -14.54
N TYR A 373 -11.29 -14.25 -13.69
CA TYR A 373 -10.23 -14.56 -12.73
C TYR A 373 -10.68 -15.61 -11.71
N LEU A 374 -11.91 -15.51 -11.19
CA LEU A 374 -12.45 -16.47 -10.24
C LEU A 374 -12.51 -17.88 -10.85
N ARG A 375 -12.97 -18.02 -12.10
CA ARG A 375 -12.95 -19.30 -12.81
C ARG A 375 -11.52 -19.82 -12.97
N ALA A 376 -10.60 -18.99 -13.46
CA ALA A 376 -9.21 -19.40 -13.65
C ALA A 376 -8.54 -19.89 -12.35
N ILE A 377 -8.88 -19.26 -11.21
CA ILE A 377 -8.43 -19.69 -9.88
C ILE A 377 -9.11 -21.01 -9.49
N ARG A 378 -10.44 -21.12 -9.61
CA ARG A 378 -11.20 -22.30 -9.18
C ARG A 378 -10.88 -23.56 -9.97
N ASP A 379 -10.49 -23.42 -11.24
CA ASP A 379 -10.03 -24.53 -12.08
C ASP A 379 -8.71 -25.16 -11.57
N ARG A 380 -7.95 -24.43 -10.73
CA ARG A 380 -6.65 -24.84 -10.18
C ARG A 380 -6.68 -25.12 -8.69
N ASP A 381 -7.44 -24.32 -7.96
CA ASP A 381 -7.65 -24.46 -6.52
C ASP A 381 -9.09 -24.06 -6.16
N ALA A 382 -9.91 -25.08 -5.93
CA ALA A 382 -11.32 -24.93 -5.61
C ALA A 382 -11.54 -24.30 -4.22
N ASP A 383 -10.59 -24.47 -3.30
CA ASP A 383 -10.78 -24.20 -1.87
C ASP A 383 -10.06 -22.93 -1.41
N VAL A 384 -9.09 -22.42 -2.17
CA VAL A 384 -8.36 -21.21 -1.77
C VAL A 384 -9.32 -20.01 -1.61
N PRO A 385 -9.26 -19.24 -0.51
CA PRO A 385 -10.08 -18.05 -0.36
C PRO A 385 -9.81 -17.02 -1.47
N VAL A 386 -10.88 -16.61 -2.16
CA VAL A 386 -10.84 -15.56 -3.19
C VAL A 386 -11.75 -14.41 -2.77
N THR A 387 -11.26 -13.18 -2.93
CA THR A 387 -11.96 -11.97 -2.47
C THR A 387 -11.88 -10.85 -3.49
N ILE A 388 -12.76 -9.85 -3.39
CA ILE A 388 -12.64 -8.59 -4.10
C ILE A 388 -12.28 -7.48 -3.10
N SER A 389 -11.54 -6.45 -3.53
CA SER A 389 -11.14 -5.34 -2.65
C SER A 389 -11.44 -3.99 -3.27
N THR A 390 -11.71 -2.99 -2.44
CA THR A 390 -12.09 -1.63 -2.88
C THR A 390 -13.27 -1.69 -3.87
N GLU A 391 -14.28 -2.47 -3.54
CA GLU A 391 -15.43 -2.73 -4.43
C GLU A 391 -16.76 -2.35 -3.80
N SER A 392 -17.74 -1.96 -4.61
CA SER A 392 -19.03 -1.49 -4.11
C SER A 392 -19.80 -2.61 -3.38
N LEU A 393 -20.70 -2.25 -2.47
CA LEU A 393 -21.58 -3.24 -1.82
C LEU A 393 -22.43 -3.99 -2.84
N ASP A 394 -22.81 -3.36 -3.96
CA ASP A 394 -23.56 -4.04 -5.02
C ASP A 394 -22.73 -5.10 -5.75
N MET A 395 -21.44 -4.84 -6.02
CA MET A 395 -20.54 -5.87 -6.53
C MET A 395 -20.43 -7.05 -5.56
N TRP A 396 -20.33 -6.76 -4.25
CA TRP A 396 -20.35 -7.81 -3.22
C TRP A 396 -21.66 -8.62 -3.19
N LYS A 397 -22.81 -8.00 -3.44
CA LYS A 397 -24.09 -8.74 -3.54
C LYS A 397 -24.11 -9.67 -4.75
N HIS A 398 -23.58 -9.22 -5.89
CA HIS A 398 -23.55 -10.00 -7.14
C HIS A 398 -22.56 -11.17 -7.08
N MET A 399 -21.36 -10.94 -6.55
CA MET A 399 -20.28 -11.92 -6.50
C MET A 399 -20.31 -12.80 -5.25
N GLY A 400 -21.01 -12.40 -4.18
CA GLY A 400 -20.91 -13.01 -2.86
C GLY A 400 -21.22 -14.51 -2.82
N ARG A 401 -22.19 -14.97 -3.64
CA ARG A 401 -22.51 -16.40 -3.77
C ARG A 401 -21.34 -17.20 -4.33
N ASP A 402 -20.71 -16.70 -5.39
CA ASP A 402 -19.62 -17.40 -6.09
C ASP A 402 -18.31 -17.32 -5.31
N LEU A 403 -18.10 -16.23 -4.56
CA LEU A 403 -16.97 -16.07 -3.65
C LEU A 403 -17.13 -16.92 -2.38
N GLY A 404 -18.36 -17.24 -1.96
CA GLY A 404 -18.66 -17.98 -0.73
C GLY A 404 -18.67 -17.11 0.54
N PHE A 405 -18.61 -15.78 0.40
CA PHE A 405 -18.49 -14.85 1.52
C PHE A 405 -19.38 -13.62 1.37
N THR A 406 -19.63 -12.98 2.50
CA THR A 406 -20.28 -11.66 2.57
C THR A 406 -19.25 -10.58 2.91
N PRO A 407 -19.58 -9.29 2.72
CA PRO A 407 -18.77 -8.21 3.24
C PRO A 407 -18.36 -8.40 4.71
N ALA A 408 -19.20 -8.97 5.58
CA ALA A 408 -18.87 -9.18 6.99
C ALA A 408 -17.93 -10.34 7.27
N THR A 409 -17.81 -11.31 6.35
CA THR A 409 -17.20 -12.61 6.67
C THR A 409 -15.99 -12.96 5.82
N TYR A 410 -15.70 -12.22 4.74
CA TYR A 410 -14.54 -12.50 3.90
C TYR A 410 -13.21 -12.18 4.60
N VAL A 411 -12.20 -13.01 4.34
CA VAL A 411 -10.83 -12.79 4.81
C VAL A 411 -10.11 -11.85 3.85
N CYS A 412 -10.11 -10.56 4.20
CA CYS A 412 -9.42 -9.55 3.39
C CYS A 412 -7.92 -9.82 3.39
N GLY A 413 -7.26 -9.74 2.24
CA GLY A 413 -5.82 -9.96 2.14
C GLY A 413 -4.97 -9.19 3.16
N CYS A 414 -5.44 -8.03 3.67
CA CYS A 414 -4.77 -7.25 4.72
C CYS A 414 -5.74 -6.72 5.81
N GLY A 415 -6.82 -7.44 6.10
CA GLY A 415 -7.79 -6.98 7.13
C GLY A 415 -7.31 -7.27 8.56
N ALA A 416 -7.78 -6.48 9.53
CA ALA A 416 -7.41 -6.62 10.95
C ALA A 416 -7.56 -8.05 11.53
N GLY A 417 -8.59 -8.80 11.12
CA GLY A 417 -8.83 -10.18 11.55
C GLY A 417 -8.26 -11.25 10.60
N ALA A 418 -7.55 -10.87 9.54
CA ALA A 418 -7.14 -11.79 8.48
C ALA A 418 -5.82 -12.50 8.81
N THR A 419 -5.84 -13.37 9.81
CA THR A 419 -4.70 -14.21 10.20
C THR A 419 -4.38 -15.25 9.12
N PRO A 420 -3.17 -15.84 9.11
CA PRO A 420 -2.79 -16.86 8.13
C PRO A 420 -3.74 -18.06 8.10
N ASN A 421 -3.99 -18.60 6.90
CA ASN A 421 -4.80 -19.80 6.62
C ASN A 421 -6.27 -19.71 7.06
N LEU A 422 -6.75 -18.52 7.43
CA LEU A 422 -8.13 -18.32 7.80
C LEU A 422 -9.01 -18.35 6.54
N PHE A 423 -10.04 -19.20 6.55
CA PHE A 423 -10.99 -19.28 5.45
C PHE A 423 -12.06 -18.19 5.52
N LYS A 424 -12.59 -17.93 6.72
CA LYS A 424 -13.69 -16.99 7.00
C LYS A 424 -13.42 -16.25 8.31
N LEU A 425 -13.84 -14.99 8.40
CA LEU A 425 -13.79 -14.25 9.66
C LEU A 425 -14.84 -14.77 10.64
N ASP A 426 -14.43 -14.94 11.89
CA ASP A 426 -15.30 -15.36 13.00
C ASP A 426 -16.08 -14.19 13.63
N THR A 427 -15.57 -12.96 13.45
CA THR A 427 -16.12 -11.74 14.02
C THR A 427 -16.45 -10.71 12.94
N ASN A 428 -17.27 -9.72 13.29
CA ASN A 428 -17.61 -8.63 12.38
C ASN A 428 -16.57 -7.50 12.52
N PRO A 429 -15.75 -7.24 11.50
CA PRO A 429 -14.64 -6.31 11.62
C PRO A 429 -15.07 -4.86 11.84
N TRP A 430 -16.29 -4.47 11.46
CA TRP A 430 -16.81 -3.14 11.76
C TRP A 430 -17.30 -3.00 13.20
N GLN A 431 -17.69 -4.11 13.86
CA GLN A 431 -18.00 -4.08 15.29
C GLN A 431 -16.72 -4.13 16.12
N ASP A 432 -15.76 -4.98 15.74
CA ASP A 432 -14.48 -5.12 16.44
C ASP A 432 -13.74 -3.77 16.52
N ALA A 433 -13.73 -3.02 15.41
CA ALA A 433 -13.05 -1.74 15.30
C ALA A 433 -13.65 -0.63 16.17
N LYS A 434 -14.86 -0.80 16.73
CA LYS A 434 -15.43 0.18 17.69
C LYS A 434 -14.67 0.22 19.01
N ALA A 435 -13.93 -0.83 19.31
CA ALA A 435 -13.02 -0.88 20.46
C ALA A 435 -11.67 -0.21 20.17
N ALA A 436 -11.47 0.42 19.00
CA ALA A 436 -10.18 0.99 18.65
C ALA A 436 -9.73 2.08 19.63
N ARG A 437 -8.47 1.97 20.04
CA ARG A 437 -7.80 2.92 20.94
C ARG A 437 -6.47 3.37 20.34
N THR A 438 -6.06 4.59 20.64
CA THR A 438 -4.71 5.08 20.35
C THR A 438 -3.69 4.36 21.24
N TRP A 439 -2.40 4.54 20.95
CA TRP A 439 -1.33 4.02 21.81
C TRP A 439 -1.34 4.61 23.23
N LYS A 440 -2.01 5.76 23.44
CA LYS A 440 -2.22 6.37 24.76
C LYS A 440 -3.46 5.81 25.50
N GLY A 441 -4.23 4.92 24.88
CA GLY A 441 -5.46 4.36 25.45
C GLY A 441 -6.72 5.21 25.24
N GLU A 442 -6.61 6.33 24.51
CA GLU A 442 -7.76 7.17 24.14
C GLU A 442 -8.56 6.53 23.00
N PRO A 443 -9.86 6.83 22.82
CA PRO A 443 -10.61 6.45 21.61
C PRO A 443 -9.89 6.85 20.31
N ALA A 444 -9.87 5.96 19.32
CA ALA A 444 -9.17 6.22 18.05
C ALA A 444 -9.81 7.33 17.18
N MET A 445 -11.08 7.63 17.44
CA MET A 445 -11.82 8.76 16.88
C MET A 445 -12.52 9.49 18.05
N PRO A 446 -12.88 10.77 17.89
CA PRO A 446 -13.65 11.48 18.90
C PRO A 446 -14.92 10.71 19.28
N GLU A 447 -15.20 10.62 20.58
CA GLU A 447 -16.53 10.33 21.08
C GLU A 447 -17.34 11.64 20.91
N GLU A 448 -18.55 11.57 20.35
CA GLU A 448 -19.37 12.70 19.88
C GLU A 448 -19.15 14.03 20.62
N GLY A 449 -18.89 15.10 19.85
CA GLY A 449 -18.84 16.49 20.31
C GLY A 449 -19.94 17.34 19.70
#